data_AF-A0A951YA84-F1
#
_entry.id   AF-A0A951YA84-F1
#
_cell.length_a   1.000
_cell.length_b   1.000
_cell.length_c   1.000
_cell.angle_alpha   90.00
_cell.angle_beta   90.00
_cell.angle_gamma   90.00
#
_symmetry.space_group_name_H-M   'P 1'
#
loop_
_entity.id
_entity.type
_entity.pdbx_description
1 polymer ?
#
loop_
_entity_poly.entity_id
_entity_poly.type
_entity_poly.pdbx_seq_one_letter_code
_entity_poly.pdbx_strand_id
1 'polypeptide(L)'
;METEKLRSEALSLFNSTIDYVLGDLLELDKIQKPEHKYTCAVPTAMLILSSLDFIGYILQESGNKSATQVNIDYAIKYQNYFPCNYDADAINILGIYYRHGMMHSFMPSNTGNIRHDIYKGNTKDLFEVRQDEGVTVRILNVNVFSNDFKEYIQQLRQEIENTNNTPLLQNIVNSIKSTYSSNTLTGFTTSSTTTTVTTHSIHITHNK
;
A
#
# COMPACT_ATOMS: atom_id res chain seq x y z
N MET A 1 -27.83 2.27 22.63
CA MET A 1 -27.57 3.73 22.46
C MET A 1 -26.07 4.03 22.36
N GLU A 2 -25.23 3.46 23.22
CA GLU A 2 -23.77 3.64 23.17
C GLU A 2 -23.11 3.02 21.92
N THR A 3 -23.42 1.76 21.59
CA THR A 3 -22.91 1.09 20.37
C THR A 3 -23.29 1.83 19.09
N GLU A 4 -24.50 2.39 19.02
CA GLU A 4 -24.97 3.15 17.84
C GLU A 4 -24.15 4.42 17.62
N LYS A 5 -23.87 5.15 18.71
CA LYS A 5 -23.02 6.34 18.68
C LYS A 5 -21.60 5.98 18.25
N LEU A 6 -21.04 4.91 18.82
CA LEU A 6 -19.70 4.43 18.49
C LEU A 6 -19.62 3.97 17.03
N ARG A 7 -20.65 3.29 16.52
CA ARG A 7 -20.75 2.88 15.12
C ARG A 7 -20.75 4.07 14.18
N SER A 8 -21.60 5.06 14.46
CA SER A 8 -21.67 6.31 13.70
C SER A 8 -20.32 7.04 13.67
N GLU A 9 -19.63 7.09 14.82
CA GLU A 9 -18.32 7.71 14.93
C GLU A 9 -17.23 6.94 14.17
N ALA A 10 -17.18 5.61 14.31
CA ALA A 10 -16.25 4.76 13.59
C ALA A 10 -16.43 4.88 12.07
N LEU A 11 -17.67 4.84 11.60
CA LEU A 11 -18.01 4.99 10.18
C LEU A 11 -17.61 6.38 9.65
N SER A 12 -17.91 7.44 10.41
CA SER A 12 -17.52 8.81 10.03
C SER A 12 -16.01 8.96 9.92
N LEU A 13 -15.25 8.45 10.90
CA LEU A 13 -13.79 8.52 10.89
C LEU A 13 -13.19 7.70 9.75
N PHE A 14 -13.68 6.47 9.56
CA PHE A 14 -13.26 5.59 8.48
C PHE A 14 -13.51 6.25 7.12
N ASN A 15 -14.73 6.74 6.86
CA ASN A 15 -15.08 7.40 5.60
C ASN A 15 -14.21 8.63 5.37
N SER A 16 -14.06 9.50 6.37
CA SER A 16 -13.22 10.70 6.23
C SER A 16 -11.75 10.40 5.88
N THR A 17 -11.24 9.23 6.27
CA THR A 17 -9.87 8.80 5.94
C THR A 17 -9.82 8.15 4.56
N ILE A 18 -10.75 7.24 4.27
CA ILE A 18 -10.74 6.40 3.08
C ILE A 18 -11.30 7.11 1.84
N ASP A 19 -12.17 8.09 1.99
CA ASP A 19 -12.70 8.85 0.85
C ASP A 19 -11.59 9.61 0.09
N TYR A 20 -10.59 10.14 0.80
CA TYR A 20 -9.41 10.73 0.14
C TYR A 20 -8.61 9.69 -0.64
N VAL A 21 -8.39 8.51 -0.05
CA VAL A 21 -7.71 7.39 -0.72
C VAL A 21 -8.45 6.97 -1.99
N LEU A 22 -9.78 6.82 -1.92
CA LEU A 22 -10.59 6.45 -3.09
C LEU A 22 -10.57 7.56 -4.15
N GLY A 23 -10.64 8.83 -3.74
CA GLY A 23 -10.52 9.97 -4.65
C GLY A 23 -9.20 9.95 -5.43
N ASP A 24 -8.07 9.81 -4.72
CA ASP A 24 -6.76 9.73 -5.33
C ASP A 24 -6.62 8.50 -6.22
N LEU A 25 -7.15 7.35 -5.78
CA LEU A 25 -7.13 6.12 -6.57
C LEU A 25 -7.90 6.26 -7.88
N LEU A 26 -9.06 6.92 -7.87
CA LEU A 26 -9.85 7.20 -9.07
C LEU A 26 -9.09 8.10 -10.07
N GLU A 27 -8.32 9.07 -9.60
CA GLU A 27 -7.47 9.88 -10.49
C GLU A 27 -6.28 9.08 -11.03
N LEU A 28 -5.62 8.29 -10.17
CA LEU A 28 -4.54 7.40 -10.57
C LEU A 28 -5.00 6.37 -11.60
N ASP A 29 -6.21 5.83 -11.48
CA ASP A 29 -6.81 4.87 -12.41
C ASP A 29 -6.95 5.46 -13.82
N LYS A 30 -7.23 6.76 -13.96
CA LYS A 30 -7.37 7.45 -15.26
C LYS A 30 -6.05 7.60 -16.01
N ILE A 31 -4.91 7.55 -15.32
CA ILE A 31 -3.60 7.71 -15.95
C ILE A 31 -3.37 6.57 -16.95
N GLN A 32 -3.37 6.92 -18.23
CA GLN A 32 -3.17 5.97 -19.31
C GLN A 32 -1.71 5.55 -19.42
N LYS A 33 -1.50 4.34 -19.95
CA LYS A 33 -0.16 3.83 -20.24
C LYS A 33 0.54 4.77 -21.25
N PRO A 34 1.77 5.22 -21.00
CA PRO A 34 2.68 5.52 -22.09
C PRO A 34 3.00 4.19 -22.78
N GLU A 35 3.00 4.17 -24.11
CA GLU A 35 3.56 3.04 -24.84
C GLU A 35 4.98 2.77 -24.29
N HIS A 36 5.18 1.58 -23.73
CA HIS A 36 6.48 1.08 -23.22
C HIS A 36 6.98 1.54 -21.85
N LYS A 37 6.16 2.13 -20.96
CA LYS A 37 6.60 2.44 -19.57
C LYS A 37 5.75 1.79 -18.50
N TYR A 38 6.32 0.79 -17.82
CA TYR A 38 5.72 0.06 -16.68
C TYR A 38 5.70 0.88 -15.37
N THR A 39 6.36 2.04 -15.33
CA THR A 39 6.62 2.77 -14.09
C THR A 39 5.47 3.65 -13.60
N CYS A 40 4.52 4.01 -14.46
CA CYS A 40 3.40 4.90 -14.10
C CYS A 40 2.36 4.26 -13.16
N ALA A 41 2.44 2.95 -12.93
CA ALA A 41 1.51 2.20 -12.10
C ALA A 41 1.99 2.03 -10.63
N VAL A 42 3.25 2.39 -10.34
CA VAL A 42 3.83 2.32 -8.99
C VAL A 42 3.02 3.11 -7.95
N PRO A 43 2.60 4.38 -8.21
CA PRO A 43 1.82 5.13 -7.23
C PRO A 43 0.48 4.48 -6.89
N THR A 44 -0.20 3.88 -7.87
CA THR A 44 -1.46 3.14 -7.65
C THR A 44 -1.25 1.97 -6.68
N ALA A 45 -0.24 1.12 -6.93
CA ALA A 45 0.07 0.01 -6.06
C ALA A 45 0.46 0.46 -4.65
N MET A 46 1.25 1.54 -4.55
CA MET A 46 1.67 2.09 -3.25
C MET A 46 0.53 2.67 -2.43
N LEU A 47 -0.41 3.36 -3.07
CA LEU A 47 -1.60 3.87 -2.41
C LEU A 47 -2.42 2.72 -1.83
N ILE A 48 -2.70 1.69 -2.63
CA ILE A 48 -3.49 0.52 -2.20
C ILE A 48 -2.78 -0.23 -1.07
N LEU A 49 -1.49 -0.56 -1.22
CA LEU A 49 -0.74 -1.31 -0.20
C LEU A 49 -0.58 -0.55 1.11
N SER A 50 -0.37 0.76 1.05
CA SER A 50 -0.30 1.61 2.27
C SER A 50 -1.67 1.71 2.94
N SER A 51 -2.74 1.71 2.15
CA SER A 51 -4.11 1.71 2.68
C SER A 51 -4.46 0.37 3.32
N LEU A 52 -4.06 -0.76 2.73
CA LEU A 52 -4.24 -2.09 3.32
C LEU A 52 -3.46 -2.24 4.63
N ASP A 53 -2.23 -1.73 4.70
CA ASP A 53 -1.45 -1.68 5.96
C ASP A 53 -2.20 -0.87 7.04
N PHE A 54 -2.70 0.31 6.70
CA PHE A 54 -3.48 1.11 7.64
C PHE A 54 -4.79 0.43 8.06
N ILE A 55 -5.53 -0.14 7.10
CA ILE A 55 -6.80 -0.83 7.36
C ILE A 55 -6.58 -2.05 8.26
N GLY A 56 -5.55 -2.84 7.98
CA GLY A 56 -5.18 -3.97 8.82
C GLY A 56 -4.88 -3.55 10.25
N TYR A 57 -4.16 -2.44 10.42
CA TYR A 57 -3.88 -1.87 11.74
C TYR A 57 -5.16 -1.51 12.51
N ILE A 58 -6.13 -0.84 11.88
CA ILE A 58 -7.36 -0.38 12.57
C ILE A 58 -8.39 -1.49 12.81
N LEU A 59 -8.33 -2.60 12.07
CA LEU A 59 -9.25 -3.74 12.25
C LEU A 59 -8.78 -4.72 13.35
N GLN A 60 -7.51 -4.69 13.72
CA GLN A 60 -6.95 -5.55 14.78
C GLN A 60 -7.10 -4.92 16.17
N GLU A 61 -7.71 -5.63 17.12
CA GLU A 61 -7.89 -5.17 18.52
C GLU A 61 -6.58 -4.77 19.23
N SER A 62 -5.43 -5.21 18.74
CA SER A 62 -4.10 -4.80 19.22
C SER A 62 -3.14 -4.61 18.05
N GLY A 63 -3.62 -3.97 16.99
CA GLY A 63 -2.83 -3.68 15.79
C GLY A 63 -1.56 -2.91 16.13
N ASN A 64 -0.44 -3.29 15.51
CA ASN A 64 0.80 -2.53 15.57
C ASN A 64 1.01 -1.81 14.24
N LYS A 65 1.05 -0.47 14.27
CA LYS A 65 1.25 0.36 13.08
C LYS A 65 2.56 0.04 12.33
N SER A 66 3.56 -0.49 13.02
CA SER A 66 4.85 -0.87 12.43
C SER A 66 4.88 -2.30 11.87
N ALA A 67 3.83 -3.10 12.09
CA ALA A 67 3.76 -4.50 11.66
C ALA A 67 3.17 -4.65 10.25
N THR A 68 3.73 -3.94 9.25
CA THR A 68 3.17 -3.81 7.90
C THR A 68 2.73 -5.11 7.24
N GLN A 69 3.56 -6.17 7.28
CA GLN A 69 3.21 -7.46 6.68
C GLN A 69 1.99 -8.09 7.35
N VAL A 70 1.92 -8.02 8.69
CA VAL A 70 0.81 -8.56 9.48
C VAL A 70 -0.47 -7.78 9.18
N ASN A 71 -0.37 -6.46 9.07
CA ASN A 71 -1.51 -5.63 8.78
C ASN A 71 -2.08 -5.90 7.38
N ILE A 72 -1.22 -5.96 6.34
CA ILE A 72 -1.66 -6.29 4.99
C ILE A 72 -2.32 -7.68 4.95
N ASP A 73 -1.71 -8.67 5.58
CA ASP A 73 -2.27 -10.03 5.68
C ASP A 73 -3.65 -10.02 6.36
N TYR A 74 -3.75 -9.32 7.49
CA TYR A 74 -5.00 -9.20 8.23
C TYR A 74 -6.09 -8.52 7.39
N ALA A 75 -5.77 -7.40 6.72
CA ALA A 75 -6.72 -6.66 5.90
C ALA A 75 -7.28 -7.50 4.75
N ILE A 76 -6.41 -8.23 4.04
CA ILE A 76 -6.80 -9.06 2.90
C ILE A 76 -7.67 -10.25 3.34
N LYS A 77 -7.30 -10.90 4.45
CA LYS A 77 -8.04 -12.05 4.99
C LYS A 77 -9.32 -11.67 5.74
N TYR A 78 -9.48 -10.40 6.11
CA TYR A 78 -10.61 -9.96 6.90
C TYR A 78 -11.93 -10.29 6.20
N GLN A 79 -12.72 -11.15 6.83
CA GLN A 79 -14.04 -11.60 6.36
C GLN A 79 -14.07 -12.18 4.93
N ASN A 80 -12.91 -12.49 4.34
CA ASN A 80 -12.79 -12.97 2.95
C ASN A 80 -13.44 -12.04 1.90
N TYR A 81 -13.34 -10.72 2.10
CA TYR A 81 -13.87 -9.73 1.15
C TYR A 81 -13.01 -9.59 -0.12
N PHE A 82 -11.71 -9.91 -0.04
CA PHE A 82 -10.88 -10.06 -1.23
C PHE A 82 -11.19 -11.38 -1.96
N PRO A 83 -11.04 -11.43 -3.30
CA PRO A 83 -11.26 -12.66 -4.05
C PRO A 83 -10.28 -13.78 -3.65
N CYS A 84 -10.65 -15.03 -3.88
CA CYS A 84 -9.90 -16.21 -3.42
C CYS A 84 -8.51 -16.40 -4.05
N ASN A 85 -8.17 -15.63 -5.09
CA ASN A 85 -6.85 -15.63 -5.72
C ASN A 85 -5.78 -14.85 -4.90
N TYR A 86 -6.16 -14.20 -3.79
CA TYR A 86 -5.23 -13.63 -2.81
C TYR A 86 -4.84 -14.68 -1.77
N ASP A 87 -4.18 -15.74 -2.22
CA ASP A 87 -3.67 -16.79 -1.34
C ASP A 87 -2.44 -16.33 -0.52
N ALA A 88 -1.91 -17.23 0.31
CA ALA A 88 -0.77 -16.92 1.16
C ALA A 88 0.49 -16.52 0.37
N ASP A 89 0.71 -17.05 -0.83
CA ASP A 89 1.84 -16.67 -1.68
C ASP A 89 1.62 -15.26 -2.23
N ALA A 90 0.43 -14.98 -2.76
CA ALA A 90 0.05 -13.65 -3.26
C ALA A 90 0.24 -12.57 -2.19
N ILE A 91 -0.26 -12.79 -0.97
CA ILE A 91 -0.13 -11.85 0.15
C ILE A 91 1.34 -11.65 0.53
N ASN A 92 2.13 -12.74 0.59
CA ASN A 92 3.55 -12.68 0.90
C ASN A 92 4.32 -11.83 -0.13
N ILE A 93 4.04 -12.03 -1.42
CA ILE A 93 4.66 -11.27 -2.51
C ILE A 93 4.28 -9.79 -2.42
N LEU A 94 2.99 -9.47 -2.23
CA LEU A 94 2.49 -8.11 -2.09
C LEU A 94 3.19 -7.36 -0.95
N GLY A 95 3.41 -8.02 0.19
CA GLY A 95 4.04 -7.39 1.34
C GLY A 95 5.57 -7.30 1.24
N ILE A 96 6.27 -8.37 0.83
CA ILE A 96 7.75 -8.37 0.78
C ILE A 96 8.28 -7.66 -0.46
N TYR A 97 7.81 -8.04 -1.65
CA TYR A 97 8.45 -7.57 -2.89
C TYR A 97 7.87 -6.24 -3.37
N TYR A 98 6.56 -6.07 -3.25
CA TYR A 98 5.91 -4.83 -3.65
C TYR A 98 5.97 -3.79 -2.53
N ARG A 99 5.36 -4.03 -1.36
CA ARG A 99 5.29 -3.02 -0.28
C ARG A 99 6.67 -2.67 0.26
N HIS A 100 7.44 -3.64 0.76
CA HIS A 100 8.75 -3.37 1.34
C HIS A 100 9.78 -2.97 0.27
N GLY A 101 9.78 -3.62 -0.89
CA GLY A 101 10.67 -3.25 -2.00
C GLY A 101 10.48 -1.81 -2.51
N MET A 102 9.23 -1.39 -2.70
CA MET A 102 8.91 -0.01 -3.12
C MET A 102 9.10 1.05 -2.01
N MET A 103 9.30 0.65 -0.75
CA MET A 103 9.68 1.57 0.32
C MET A 103 11.17 1.89 0.34
N HIS A 104 12.00 0.96 -0.13
CA HIS A 104 13.46 1.11 -0.16
C HIS A 104 13.99 1.50 -1.54
N SER A 105 13.18 1.33 -2.58
CA SER A 105 13.52 1.69 -3.95
C SER A 105 12.27 2.12 -4.71
N PHE A 106 12.42 2.81 -5.85
CA PHE A 106 11.25 3.26 -6.62
C PHE A 106 10.49 2.11 -7.31
N MET A 107 11.07 0.90 -7.35
CA MET A 107 10.54 -0.29 -8.02
C MET A 107 10.39 -1.45 -7.01
N PRO A 108 9.63 -2.51 -7.32
CA PRO A 108 9.60 -3.71 -6.49
C PRO A 108 10.97 -4.38 -6.36
N SER A 109 11.17 -5.14 -5.28
CA SER A 109 12.40 -5.90 -5.06
C SER A 109 12.48 -7.12 -5.99
N ASN A 110 13.64 -7.35 -6.59
CA ASN A 110 13.91 -8.54 -7.41
C ASN A 110 14.52 -9.67 -6.57
N THR A 111 14.25 -10.93 -6.91
CA THR A 111 14.81 -12.09 -6.22
C THR A 111 15.39 -13.12 -7.19
N GLY A 112 16.72 -13.27 -7.15
CA GLY A 112 17.42 -14.21 -8.03
C GLY A 112 17.08 -13.97 -9.49
N ASN A 113 16.39 -14.94 -10.12
CA ASN A 113 15.96 -14.89 -11.52
C ASN A 113 14.51 -14.41 -11.70
N ILE A 114 13.91 -13.78 -10.68
CA ILE A 114 12.56 -13.21 -10.74
C ILE A 114 12.65 -11.69 -10.61
N ARG A 115 12.20 -10.99 -11.66
CA ARG A 115 11.96 -9.54 -11.64
C ARG A 115 10.51 -9.27 -11.26
N HIS A 116 10.28 -8.30 -10.41
CA HIS A 116 8.93 -7.87 -10.04
C HIS A 116 8.62 -6.50 -10.67
N ASP A 117 7.58 -6.43 -11.48
CA ASP A 117 7.14 -5.21 -12.18
C ASP A 117 5.69 -4.88 -11.82
N ILE A 118 5.24 -3.67 -12.16
CA ILE A 118 3.85 -3.23 -11.94
C ILE A 118 3.30 -2.72 -13.25
N TYR A 119 2.04 -3.03 -13.57
CA TYR A 119 1.45 -2.64 -14.84
C TYR A 119 -0.07 -2.50 -14.76
N LYS A 120 -0.63 -1.70 -15.67
CA LYS A 120 -2.07 -1.66 -15.94
C LYS A 120 -2.42 -2.68 -17.03
N GLY A 121 -2.67 -3.91 -16.61
CA GLY A 121 -3.02 -5.04 -17.47
C GLY A 121 -4.47 -5.00 -17.94
N ASN A 122 -4.74 -5.66 -19.08
CA ASN A 122 -6.10 -5.92 -19.56
C ASN A 122 -6.58 -7.33 -19.19
N THR A 123 -5.74 -8.11 -18.50
CA THR A 123 -6.09 -9.44 -18.02
C THR A 123 -6.93 -9.34 -16.75
N LYS A 124 -7.55 -10.46 -16.36
CA LYS A 124 -8.30 -10.58 -15.10
C LYS A 124 -7.44 -11.12 -13.95
N ASP A 125 -6.20 -11.48 -14.23
CA ASP A 125 -5.30 -12.07 -13.25
C ASP A 125 -4.62 -10.97 -12.43
N LEU A 126 -4.53 -11.18 -11.11
CA LEU A 126 -3.82 -10.27 -10.21
C LEU A 126 -2.33 -10.18 -10.58
N PHE A 127 -1.74 -11.32 -10.90
CA PHE A 127 -0.35 -11.42 -11.34
C PHE A 127 -0.28 -11.98 -12.75
N GLU A 128 0.40 -11.26 -13.63
CA GLU A 128 0.84 -11.77 -14.92
C GLU A 128 2.27 -12.30 -14.79
N VAL A 129 2.58 -13.40 -15.47
CA VAL A 129 3.94 -13.94 -15.52
C VAL A 129 4.40 -13.98 -16.96
N ARG A 130 5.55 -13.37 -17.25
CA ARG A 130 6.20 -13.38 -18.57
C ARG A 130 7.67 -13.76 -18.45
N GLN A 131 8.26 -14.14 -19.58
CA GLN A 131 9.72 -14.25 -19.71
C GLN A 131 10.24 -13.00 -20.44
N ASP A 132 11.26 -12.36 -19.89
CA ASP A 132 11.92 -11.20 -20.48
C ASP A 132 13.43 -11.41 -20.38
N GLU A 133 14.12 -11.45 -21.52
CA GLU A 133 15.58 -11.69 -21.59
C GLU A 133 16.07 -12.93 -20.79
N GLY A 134 15.25 -13.98 -20.68
CA GLY A 134 15.57 -15.19 -19.93
C GLY A 134 15.33 -15.09 -18.41
N VAL A 135 14.75 -13.99 -17.95
CA VAL A 135 14.35 -13.75 -16.55
C VAL A 135 12.83 -13.88 -16.44
N THR A 136 12.36 -14.52 -15.38
CA THR A 136 10.92 -14.57 -15.09
C THR A 136 10.50 -13.21 -14.55
N VAL A 137 9.52 -12.58 -15.18
CA VAL A 137 8.97 -11.32 -14.70
C VAL A 137 7.56 -11.58 -14.19
N ARG A 138 7.36 -11.33 -12.90
CA ARG A 138 6.04 -11.35 -12.28
C ARG A 138 5.55 -9.92 -12.18
N ILE A 139 4.37 -9.65 -12.72
CA ILE A 139 3.84 -8.30 -12.88
C ILE A 139 2.55 -8.18 -12.08
N LEU A 140 2.49 -7.23 -11.15
CA LEU A 140 1.24 -6.89 -10.47
C LEU A 140 0.34 -6.07 -11.41
N ASN A 141 -0.85 -6.59 -11.69
CA ASN A 141 -1.87 -5.92 -12.47
C ASN A 141 -2.68 -4.96 -11.57
N VAL A 142 -2.36 -3.67 -11.62
CA VAL A 142 -3.00 -2.68 -10.73
C VAL A 142 -4.44 -2.37 -11.12
N ASN A 143 -4.89 -2.71 -12.33
CA ASN A 143 -6.31 -2.55 -12.68
C ASN A 143 -7.17 -3.54 -11.88
N VAL A 144 -6.74 -4.80 -11.82
CA VAL A 144 -7.38 -5.84 -11.00
C VAL A 144 -7.29 -5.45 -9.53
N PHE A 145 -6.08 -5.12 -9.06
CA PHE A 145 -5.87 -4.79 -7.65
C PHE A 145 -6.66 -3.55 -7.18
N SER A 146 -6.75 -2.52 -8.02
CA SER A 146 -7.55 -1.31 -7.76
C SER A 146 -9.04 -1.64 -7.67
N ASN A 147 -9.56 -2.45 -8.58
CA ASN A 147 -10.97 -2.84 -8.58
C ASN A 147 -11.32 -3.68 -7.35
N ASP A 148 -10.50 -4.69 -7.04
CA ASP A 148 -10.69 -5.55 -5.86
C ASP A 148 -10.63 -4.71 -4.57
N PHE A 149 -9.69 -3.76 -4.49
CA PHE A 149 -9.59 -2.86 -3.34
C PHE A 149 -10.83 -1.95 -3.21
N LYS A 150 -11.35 -1.38 -4.30
CA LYS A 150 -12.57 -0.54 -4.27
C LYS A 150 -13.77 -1.35 -3.79
N GLU A 151 -13.93 -2.58 -4.26
CA GLU A 151 -14.99 -3.48 -3.82
C GLU A 151 -14.83 -3.87 -2.35
N TYR A 152 -13.61 -4.21 -1.91
CA TYR A 152 -13.28 -4.45 -0.51
C TYR A 152 -13.68 -3.29 0.41
N ILE A 153 -13.39 -2.05 0.01
CA ILE A 153 -13.78 -0.86 0.80
C ILE A 153 -15.30 -0.73 0.91
N GLN A 154 -16.05 -1.02 -0.16
CA GLN A 154 -17.52 -0.98 -0.11
C GLN A 154 -18.07 -2.02 0.86
N GLN A 155 -17.54 -3.24 0.83
CA GLN A 155 -17.94 -4.30 1.77
C GLN A 155 -17.56 -3.93 3.22
N LEU A 156 -16.38 -3.36 3.44
CA LEU A 156 -15.94 -2.94 4.77
C LEU A 156 -16.79 -1.80 5.35
N ARG A 157 -17.26 -0.86 4.51
CA ARG A 157 -18.22 0.17 4.94
C ARG A 157 -19.51 -0.46 5.44
N GLN A 158 -20.05 -1.42 4.70
CA GLN A 158 -21.27 -2.13 5.07
C GLN A 158 -21.06 -2.92 6.37
N GLU A 159 -19.91 -3.55 6.57
CA GLU A 159 -19.60 -4.22 7.83
C GLU A 159 -19.60 -3.24 9.00
N ILE A 160 -18.88 -2.12 8.88
CA ILE A 160 -18.84 -1.11 9.95
C ILE A 160 -20.24 -0.55 10.25
N GLU A 161 -21.06 -0.34 9.22
CA GLU A 161 -22.44 0.17 9.35
C GLU A 161 -23.41 -0.83 10.00
N ASN A 162 -23.16 -2.13 9.86
CA ASN A 162 -24.07 -3.17 10.34
C ASN A 162 -23.58 -3.93 11.59
N THR A 163 -22.29 -3.85 11.90
CA THR A 163 -21.70 -4.64 12.98
C THR A 163 -22.16 -4.17 14.37
N ASN A 164 -22.32 -5.14 15.27
CA ASN A 164 -22.54 -4.90 16.70
C ASN A 164 -21.29 -5.21 17.54
N ASN A 165 -20.15 -5.43 16.89
CA ASN A 165 -18.88 -5.71 17.54
C ASN A 165 -18.31 -4.43 18.17
N THR A 166 -18.70 -4.13 19.40
CA THR A 166 -18.24 -2.95 20.15
C THR A 166 -16.70 -2.87 20.26
N PRO A 167 -15.95 -3.96 20.57
CA PRO A 167 -14.49 -3.93 20.57
C PRO A 167 -13.88 -3.48 19.24
N LEU A 168 -14.35 -4.02 18.11
CA LEU A 168 -13.91 -3.61 16.77
C LEU A 168 -14.15 -2.12 16.52
N LEU A 169 -15.38 -1.66 16.78
CA LEU A 169 -15.76 -0.25 16.60
C LEU A 169 -14.89 0.68 17.46
N GLN A 170 -14.66 0.31 18.72
CA GLN A 170 -13.81 1.08 19.63
C GLN A 170 -12.37 1.13 19.13
N ASN A 171 -11.86 0.01 18.61
CA ASN A 171 -10.50 -0.06 18.07
C ASN A 171 -10.33 0.82 16.84
N ILE A 172 -11.30 0.84 15.91
CA ILE A 172 -11.30 1.73 14.75
C ILE A 172 -11.22 3.19 15.21
N VAL A 173 -12.10 3.62 16.13
CA VAL A 173 -12.11 5.00 16.64
C VAL A 173 -10.76 5.35 17.28
N ASN A 174 -10.26 4.50 18.17
CA ASN A 174 -9.02 4.76 18.91
C ASN A 174 -7.80 4.81 17.99
N SER A 175 -7.68 3.86 17.06
CA SER A 175 -6.54 3.73 16.15
C SER A 175 -6.48 4.87 15.12
N ILE A 176 -7.63 5.33 14.64
CA ILE A 176 -7.69 6.50 13.75
C ILE A 176 -7.32 7.77 14.52
N LYS A 177 -7.91 8.01 15.70
CA LYS A 177 -7.62 9.20 16.51
C LYS A 177 -6.17 9.27 16.99
N SER A 178 -5.57 8.14 17.36
CA SER A 178 -4.16 8.09 17.78
C SER A 178 -3.23 8.49 16.64
N THR A 179 -3.56 8.12 15.40
CA THR A 179 -2.80 8.48 14.20
C THR A 179 -2.80 9.98 13.97
N TYR A 180 -3.94 10.66 14.12
CA TYR A 180 -4.01 12.12 13.98
C TYR A 180 -3.36 12.87 15.16
N SER A 181 -3.48 12.34 16.37
CA SER A 181 -2.92 12.98 17.57
C SER A 181 -1.40 12.92 17.62
N SER A 182 -0.79 11.91 17.00
CA SER A 182 0.67 11.77 16.89
C SER A 182 1.31 12.75 15.90
N ASN A 183 0.54 13.27 14.93
CA ASN A 183 1.06 14.17 13.89
C ASN A 183 1.16 15.64 14.36
N THR A 184 0.62 15.98 15.52
CA THR A 184 0.65 17.33 16.09
C THR A 184 1.93 17.65 16.87
N LEU A 185 2.90 16.73 16.97
CA LEU A 185 4.09 16.91 17.82
C LEU A 185 5.45 16.47 17.27
N THR A 186 5.57 16.09 16.00
CA THR A 186 6.88 15.82 15.37
C THR A 186 7.10 16.73 14.18
N GLY A 187 7.85 17.80 14.44
CA GLY A 187 8.27 18.79 13.47
C GLY A 187 8.96 18.17 12.26
N PHE A 188 8.82 18.88 11.14
CA PHE A 188 9.68 18.82 9.97
C PHE A 188 11.16 18.69 10.39
N THR A 189 11.70 17.48 10.40
CA THR A 189 13.15 17.29 10.36
C THR A 189 13.57 17.35 8.91
N THR A 190 14.07 18.50 8.49
CA THR A 190 14.85 18.65 7.27
C THR A 190 16.05 17.70 7.37
N SER A 191 16.05 16.61 6.61
CA SER A 191 17.26 15.81 6.42
C SER A 191 18.30 16.68 5.72
N SER A 192 19.26 17.19 6.49
CA SER A 192 20.45 17.85 5.95
C SER A 192 21.27 16.80 5.19
N THR A 193 21.24 16.88 3.87
CA THR A 193 22.12 16.12 2.98
C THR A 193 23.56 16.55 3.23
N THR A 194 24.39 15.63 3.74
CA THR A 194 25.85 15.83 3.81
C THR A 194 26.41 15.69 2.40
N THR A 195 26.70 16.81 1.73
CA THR A 195 27.53 16.81 0.52
C THR A 195 28.97 16.54 0.91
N THR A 196 29.44 15.31 0.70
CA THR A 196 30.87 15.02 0.69
C THR A 196 31.46 15.63 -0.58
N VAL A 197 32.10 16.79 -0.45
CA VAL A 197 32.87 17.38 -1.56
C VAL A 197 34.12 16.54 -1.75
N THR A 198 34.09 15.63 -2.73
CA THR A 198 35.29 14.91 -3.17
C THR A 198 36.18 15.88 -3.93
N THR A 199 37.16 16.47 -3.26
CA THR A 199 38.22 17.27 -3.89
C THR A 199 39.06 16.34 -4.77
N HIS A 200 38.82 16.35 -6.09
CA HIS A 200 39.75 15.79 -7.06
C HIS A 200 40.91 16.77 -7.23
N SER A 201 42.01 16.52 -6.54
CA SER A 201 43.29 17.17 -6.81
C SER A 201 43.82 16.65 -8.14
N ILE A 202 43.65 17.41 -9.23
CA ILE A 202 44.27 17.11 -10.52
C ILE A 202 45.77 17.37 -10.36
N HIS A 203 46.55 16.29 -10.24
CA HIS A 203 48.00 16.36 -10.28
C HIS A 203 48.42 16.49 -11.75
N ILE A 204 48.78 17.70 -12.19
CA ILE A 204 49.40 17.91 -13.50
C ILE A 204 50.89 17.59 -13.36
N THR A 205 51.33 16.48 -13.93
CA THR A 205 52.76 16.15 -14.08
C THR A 205 53.30 16.83 -15.35
N HIS A 206 54.16 17.83 -15.19
CA HIS A 206 54.96 18.35 -16.28
C HIS A 206 56.17 17.43 -16.51
N ASN A 207 56.21 16.73 -17.65
CA ASN A 207 57.44 16.13 -18.15
C ASN A 207 58.33 17.23 -18.72
N LYS A 208 59.58 17.27 -18.25
CA LYS A 208 60.70 17.97 -18.91
C LYS A 208 61.41 17.00 -19.85
#